data_AF-A0A086M1A0-F1
#
_entry.id   AF-A0A086M1A0-F1
#
_cell.length_a   1.000
_cell.length_b   1.000
_cell.length_c   1.000
_cell.angle_alpha   90.00
_cell.angle_beta   90.00
_cell.angle_gamma   90.00
#
_symmetry.space_group_name_H-M   'P 1'
#
loop_
_entity.id
_entity.type
_entity.pdbx_description
1 polymer ?
#
loop_
_entity_poly.entity_id
_entity_poly.type
_entity_poly.pdbx_seq_one_letter_code
_entity_poly.pdbx_strand_id
1 'polypeptide(L)'
;MGRQSFAHLLAIFCDRLLKKTSEKRSEEQIESMLVRVVEMFNYVTEKDVFAECYRSQLARRLLHETSASEDLEKSVIGKLKLKCGAHFTSKLEGMLHDLNGAADTYRKFLAWISEEKQKRPAEAEAGEAQASVSGENEEKTVEKLLERVSVSSASAHMQTGATGHGVAFVDGIEFSVQILTTGYWPTYPTAPVNLPASMQLCQTVFEKFYASQTQHRRVTWIPALGTASVSAMFQKRHDFICNTYQACVLLLFNWESAHQRSEAEQNGPRVDPQLSLSTITAALGLDDATAKKMLASFFLGRFKIIKKLSDDAYAVNAGFTCLNRKIKIPTPVQEEVQSRERVEEDRSIAIEAAIVRIMKARKTMQHQQLLAEVLSQLSFFKPNPKLIKKRLEHLIEREFLERDAENTNLYRYVA
;
A
#
# COMPACT_ATOMS: atom_id res chain seq x y z
N MET A 1 -5.26 8.21 -27.58
CA MET A 1 -6.14 7.49 -26.63
C MET A 1 -5.87 6.00 -26.77
N GLY A 2 -5.16 5.40 -25.81
CA GLY A 2 -4.95 3.94 -25.82
C GLY A 2 -6.27 3.23 -25.61
N ARG A 3 -6.65 2.31 -26.50
CA ARG A 3 -7.90 1.52 -26.36
C ARG A 3 -7.84 0.73 -25.05
N GLN A 4 -8.68 1.09 -24.08
CA GLN A 4 -8.93 0.26 -22.90
C GLN A 4 -9.49 -1.08 -23.37
N SER A 5 -8.91 -2.20 -22.91
CA SER A 5 -9.39 -3.53 -23.28
C SER A 5 -10.75 -3.82 -22.65
N PHE A 6 -11.51 -4.75 -23.23
CA PHE A 6 -12.78 -5.19 -22.64
C PHE A 6 -12.62 -5.69 -21.19
N ALA A 7 -11.52 -6.40 -20.91
CA ALA A 7 -11.15 -6.85 -19.56
C ALA A 7 -11.03 -5.67 -18.57
N HIS A 8 -10.35 -4.61 -18.98
CA HIS A 8 -10.15 -3.41 -18.17
C HIS A 8 -11.47 -2.65 -17.94
N LEU A 9 -12.29 -2.49 -18.98
CA LEU A 9 -13.61 -1.85 -18.87
C LEU A 9 -14.55 -2.63 -17.94
N LEU A 10 -14.53 -3.96 -18.02
CA LEU A 10 -15.34 -4.82 -17.15
C LEU A 10 -14.90 -4.69 -15.68
N ALA A 11 -13.59 -4.61 -15.41
CA ALA A 11 -13.08 -4.35 -14.07
C ALA A 11 -13.54 -2.99 -13.54
N ILE A 12 -13.38 -1.91 -14.33
CA ILE A 12 -13.88 -0.56 -13.97
C ILE A 12 -15.37 -0.57 -13.67
N PHE A 13 -16.17 -1.27 -14.47
CA PHE A 13 -17.60 -1.37 -14.25
C PHE A 13 -17.91 -2.05 -12.91
N CYS A 14 -17.25 -3.16 -12.62
CA CYS A 14 -17.38 -3.86 -11.34
C CYS A 14 -16.95 -2.97 -10.15
N ASP A 15 -15.85 -2.23 -10.28
CA ASP A 15 -15.40 -1.27 -9.26
C ASP A 15 -16.41 -0.16 -8.99
N ARG A 16 -17.09 0.35 -10.02
CA ARG A 16 -18.16 1.36 -9.84
C ARG A 16 -19.40 0.78 -9.18
N LEU A 17 -19.71 -0.49 -9.42
CA LEU A 17 -20.85 -1.17 -8.79
C LEU A 17 -20.64 -1.38 -7.28
N LEU A 18 -19.40 -1.64 -6.88
CA LEU A 18 -19.06 -2.01 -5.50
C LEU A 18 -18.66 -0.82 -4.62
N LYS A 19 -18.77 0.42 -5.11
CA LYS A 19 -18.45 1.63 -4.33
C LYS A 19 -19.68 2.19 -3.64
N LYS A 20 -19.55 2.73 -2.42
CA LYS A 20 -20.62 3.42 -1.67
C LYS A 20 -21.42 4.43 -2.49
N THR A 21 -20.78 5.15 -3.43
CA THR A 21 -21.47 6.10 -4.33
C THR A 21 -22.52 5.45 -5.26
N SER A 22 -22.59 4.10 -5.32
CA SER A 22 -23.62 3.36 -6.03
C SER A 22 -24.96 3.28 -5.29
N GLU A 23 -25.09 3.90 -4.11
CA GLU A 23 -26.25 3.96 -3.19
C GLU A 23 -27.64 4.16 -3.84
N LYS A 24 -27.72 4.56 -5.11
CA LYS A 24 -28.98 4.55 -5.88
C LYS A 24 -29.52 3.14 -6.17
N ARG A 25 -28.79 2.07 -5.88
CA ARG A 25 -29.17 0.67 -6.16
C ARG A 25 -29.22 -0.13 -4.87
N SER A 26 -30.20 -1.03 -4.76
CA SER A 26 -30.26 -1.98 -3.64
C SER A 26 -29.18 -3.05 -3.77
N GLU A 27 -28.85 -3.71 -2.65
CA GLU A 27 -27.89 -4.82 -2.67
C GLU A 27 -28.33 -5.95 -3.59
N GLU A 28 -29.63 -6.27 -3.66
CA GLU A 28 -30.12 -7.31 -4.59
C GLU A 28 -29.93 -6.91 -6.06
N GLN A 29 -30.10 -5.63 -6.39
CA GLN A 29 -29.85 -5.12 -7.73
C GLN A 29 -28.36 -5.20 -8.08
N ILE A 30 -27.47 -4.86 -7.14
CA ILE A 30 -26.03 -4.96 -7.35
C ILE A 30 -25.64 -6.43 -7.54
N GLU A 31 -26.14 -7.33 -6.70
CA GLU A 31 -25.90 -8.77 -6.78
C GLU A 31 -26.34 -9.34 -8.14
N SER A 32 -27.53 -8.97 -8.64
CA SER A 32 -28.00 -9.36 -9.98
C SER A 32 -27.07 -8.87 -11.09
N MET A 33 -26.55 -7.65 -10.96
CA MET A 33 -25.58 -7.11 -11.92
C MET A 33 -24.23 -7.84 -11.83
N LEU A 34 -23.77 -8.22 -10.63
CA LEU A 34 -22.53 -8.98 -10.44
C LEU A 34 -22.60 -10.37 -11.09
N VAL A 35 -23.76 -11.03 -11.04
CA VAL A 35 -23.98 -12.29 -11.77
C VAL A 35 -23.74 -12.08 -13.27
N ARG A 36 -24.31 -11.03 -13.87
CA ARG A 36 -24.11 -10.70 -15.29
C ARG A 36 -22.67 -10.33 -15.61
N VAL A 37 -21.98 -9.64 -14.71
CA VAL A 37 -20.54 -9.33 -14.87
C VAL A 37 -19.72 -10.61 -14.96
N VAL A 38 -19.99 -11.59 -14.11
CA VAL A 38 -19.30 -12.89 -14.11
C VAL A 38 -19.67 -13.73 -15.35
N GLU A 39 -20.89 -13.61 -15.86
CA GLU A 39 -21.27 -14.20 -17.15
C GLU A 39 -20.48 -13.59 -18.31
N MET A 40 -20.40 -12.26 -18.39
CA MET A 40 -19.60 -11.56 -19.40
C MET A 40 -18.11 -11.89 -19.28
N PHE A 41 -17.62 -12.09 -18.05
CA PHE A 41 -16.23 -12.46 -17.78
C PHE A 41 -15.82 -13.79 -18.43
N ASN A 42 -16.75 -14.72 -18.70
CA ASN A 42 -16.43 -15.96 -19.42
C ASN A 42 -15.87 -15.70 -20.83
N TYR A 43 -16.32 -14.62 -21.47
CA TYR A 43 -15.89 -14.24 -22.81
C TYR A 43 -14.63 -13.37 -22.82
N VAL A 44 -14.09 -13.02 -21.64
CA VAL A 44 -12.85 -12.25 -21.52
C VAL A 44 -11.66 -13.16 -21.88
N THR A 45 -10.88 -12.72 -22.86
CA THR A 45 -9.66 -13.42 -23.32
C THR A 45 -8.43 -13.09 -22.47
N GLU A 46 -8.33 -11.86 -21.97
CA GLU A 46 -7.22 -11.40 -21.11
C GLU A 46 -7.68 -11.34 -19.65
N LYS A 47 -7.89 -12.51 -19.04
CA LYS A 47 -8.40 -12.62 -17.65
C LYS A 47 -7.39 -12.12 -16.62
N ASP A 48 -6.11 -12.20 -16.93
CA ASP A 48 -5.01 -11.64 -16.15
C ASP A 48 -5.07 -10.11 -16.07
N VAL A 49 -5.38 -9.43 -17.17
CA VAL A 49 -5.59 -7.98 -17.20
C VAL A 49 -6.77 -7.60 -16.30
N PHE A 50 -7.88 -8.33 -16.40
CA PHE A 50 -9.02 -8.13 -15.49
C PHE A 50 -8.59 -8.34 -14.02
N ALA A 51 -7.90 -9.45 -13.72
CA ALA A 51 -7.49 -9.80 -12.36
C ALA A 51 -6.62 -8.71 -11.74
N GLU A 52 -5.61 -8.21 -12.45
CA GLU A 52 -4.72 -7.16 -11.93
C GLU A 52 -5.41 -5.80 -11.79
N CYS A 53 -6.29 -5.44 -12.74
CA CYS A 53 -7.12 -4.23 -12.63
C CYS A 53 -8.06 -4.33 -11.43
N TYR A 54 -8.77 -5.45 -11.30
CA TYR A 54 -9.71 -5.70 -10.22
C TYR A 54 -9.03 -5.75 -8.86
N ARG A 55 -7.86 -6.40 -8.76
CA ARG A 55 -7.02 -6.44 -7.54
C ARG A 55 -6.60 -5.04 -7.09
N SER A 56 -6.14 -4.22 -8.03
CA SER A 56 -5.76 -2.82 -7.76
C SER A 56 -6.96 -1.98 -7.30
N GLN A 57 -8.12 -2.19 -7.92
CA GLN A 57 -9.37 -1.51 -7.56
C GLN A 57 -9.89 -1.95 -6.19
N LEU A 58 -9.93 -3.26 -5.93
CA LEU A 58 -10.31 -3.85 -4.64
C LEU A 58 -9.42 -3.30 -3.53
N ALA A 59 -8.10 -3.28 -3.72
CA ALA A 59 -7.16 -2.77 -2.72
C ALA A 59 -7.50 -1.33 -2.31
N ARG A 60 -7.81 -0.46 -3.28
CA ARG A 60 -8.24 0.93 -2.99
C ARG A 60 -9.57 0.96 -2.24
N ARG A 61 -10.55 0.14 -2.64
CA ARG A 61 -11.86 0.15 -1.97
C ARG A 61 -11.76 -0.32 -0.52
N LEU A 62 -10.95 -1.35 -0.29
CA LEU A 62 -10.64 -1.92 1.01
C LEU A 62 -9.88 -0.93 1.92
N LEU A 63 -8.77 -0.37 1.46
CA LEU A 63 -7.93 0.54 2.27
C LEU A 63 -8.57 1.92 2.53
N HIS A 64 -9.46 2.37 1.64
CA HIS A 64 -10.17 3.64 1.81
C HIS A 64 -11.61 3.47 2.32
N GLU A 65 -12.01 2.25 2.67
CA GLU A 65 -13.35 1.91 3.15
C GLU A 65 -14.47 2.47 2.26
N THR A 66 -14.27 2.41 0.94
CA THR A 66 -15.25 2.89 -0.05
C THR A 66 -16.13 1.78 -0.60
N SER A 67 -15.99 0.54 -0.14
CA SER A 67 -16.84 -0.59 -0.53
C SER A 67 -18.29 -0.38 -0.06
N ALA A 68 -19.25 -0.74 -0.89
CA ALA A 68 -20.68 -0.65 -0.59
C ALA A 68 -21.09 -1.65 0.49
N SER A 69 -20.62 -2.90 0.40
CA SER A 69 -20.87 -3.97 1.35
C SER A 69 -19.74 -5.00 1.31
N GLU A 70 -19.30 -5.48 2.48
CA GLU A 70 -18.29 -6.54 2.57
C GLU A 70 -18.82 -7.87 1.98
N ASP A 71 -20.11 -8.12 2.14
CA ASP A 71 -20.75 -9.34 1.63
C ASP A 71 -20.80 -9.36 0.10
N LEU A 72 -20.98 -8.19 -0.54
CA LEU A 72 -20.91 -8.07 -1.99
C LEU A 72 -19.48 -8.30 -2.53
N GLU A 73 -18.45 -7.84 -1.81
CA GLU A 73 -17.04 -8.09 -2.15
C GLU A 73 -16.73 -9.60 -2.06
N LYS A 74 -17.17 -10.26 -0.99
CA LYS A 74 -17.06 -11.72 -0.84
C LYS A 74 -17.83 -12.46 -1.92
N SER A 75 -19.04 -12.00 -2.24
CA SER A 75 -19.95 -12.60 -3.23
C SER A 75 -19.31 -12.64 -4.62
N VAL A 76 -18.76 -11.52 -5.10
CA VAL A 76 -18.14 -11.46 -6.44
C VAL A 76 -16.86 -12.30 -6.49
N ILE A 77 -16.04 -12.29 -5.45
CA ILE A 77 -14.83 -13.12 -5.38
C ILE A 77 -15.22 -14.61 -5.39
N GLY A 78 -16.23 -15.01 -4.61
CA GLY A 78 -16.75 -16.38 -4.62
C GLY A 78 -17.24 -16.81 -6.01
N LYS A 79 -17.94 -15.94 -6.73
CA LYS A 79 -18.39 -16.21 -8.11
C LYS A 79 -17.23 -16.34 -9.10
N LEU A 80 -16.21 -15.48 -8.98
CA LEU A 80 -14.99 -15.58 -9.79
C LEU A 80 -14.23 -16.89 -9.50
N LYS A 81 -14.18 -17.33 -8.24
CA LYS A 81 -13.57 -18.60 -7.83
C LYS A 81 -14.27 -19.80 -8.48
N LEU A 82 -15.60 -19.79 -8.51
CA LEU A 82 -16.37 -20.86 -9.17
C LEU A 82 -16.08 -20.95 -10.67
N LYS A 83 -15.73 -19.84 -11.33
CA LYS A 83 -15.44 -19.80 -12.77
C LYS A 83 -13.98 -20.08 -13.12
N CYS A 84 -13.03 -19.60 -12.31
CA CYS A 84 -11.59 -19.65 -12.65
C CYS A 84 -10.73 -20.45 -11.66
N GLY A 85 -11.34 -21.01 -10.60
CA GLY A 85 -10.65 -21.78 -9.58
C GLY A 85 -9.96 -20.93 -8.51
N ALA A 86 -9.49 -21.60 -7.46
CA ALA A 86 -8.91 -20.94 -6.28
C ALA A 86 -7.60 -20.19 -6.57
N HIS A 87 -6.80 -20.65 -7.54
CA HIS A 87 -5.56 -19.96 -7.91
C HIS A 87 -5.81 -18.54 -8.42
N PHE A 88 -6.93 -18.30 -9.10
CA PHE A 88 -7.30 -16.99 -9.60
C PHE A 88 -7.64 -16.01 -8.47
N THR A 89 -8.40 -16.47 -7.47
CA THR A 89 -8.90 -15.61 -6.39
C THR A 89 -7.99 -15.56 -5.17
N SER A 90 -6.97 -16.42 -5.08
CA SER A 90 -6.10 -16.55 -3.90
C SER A 90 -5.56 -15.22 -3.37
N LYS A 91 -5.07 -14.33 -4.25
CA LYS A 91 -4.58 -13.00 -3.85
C LYS A 91 -5.72 -12.11 -3.31
N LEU A 92 -6.90 -12.14 -3.93
CA LEU A 92 -8.06 -11.34 -3.53
C LEU A 92 -8.62 -11.82 -2.18
N GLU A 93 -8.71 -13.13 -1.99
CA GLU A 93 -9.12 -13.75 -0.72
C GLU A 93 -8.13 -13.42 0.40
N GLY A 94 -6.83 -13.47 0.10
CA GLY A 94 -5.77 -13.07 1.01
C GLY A 94 -5.90 -11.61 1.47
N MET A 95 -6.23 -10.69 0.56
CA MET A 95 -6.47 -9.28 0.91
C MET A 95 -7.66 -9.10 1.88
N LEU A 96 -8.76 -9.83 1.67
CA LEU A 96 -9.89 -9.81 2.61
C LEU A 96 -9.52 -10.40 3.97
N HIS A 97 -8.74 -11.49 3.98
CA HIS A 97 -8.29 -12.11 5.23
C HIS A 97 -7.39 -11.18 6.05
N ASP A 98 -6.44 -10.49 5.39
CA ASP A 98 -5.54 -9.54 6.04
C ASP A 98 -6.34 -8.43 6.78
N LEU A 99 -7.39 -7.89 6.15
CA LEU A 99 -8.21 -6.85 6.79
C LEU A 99 -9.08 -7.37 7.92
N ASN A 100 -9.66 -8.56 7.76
CA ASN A 100 -10.45 -9.17 8.83
C ASN A 100 -9.60 -9.52 10.05
N GLY A 101 -8.31 -9.84 9.84
CA GLY A 101 -7.33 -10.07 10.91
C GLY A 101 -6.67 -8.79 11.47
N ALA A 102 -6.85 -7.63 10.84
CA ALA A 102 -6.15 -6.40 11.23
C ALA A 102 -6.54 -5.94 12.64
N ALA A 103 -7.82 -6.02 12.99
CA ALA A 103 -8.31 -5.65 14.33
C ALA A 103 -7.72 -6.54 15.43
N ASP A 104 -7.51 -7.84 15.14
CA ASP A 104 -6.90 -8.77 16.08
C ASP A 104 -5.42 -8.46 16.32
N THR A 105 -4.69 -8.18 15.24
CA THR A 105 -3.28 -7.78 15.31
C THR A 105 -3.10 -6.49 16.11
N TYR A 106 -3.96 -5.50 15.86
CA TYR A 106 -3.90 -4.24 16.60
C TYR A 106 -4.28 -4.43 18.09
N ARG A 107 -5.25 -5.28 18.41
CA ARG A 107 -5.58 -5.60 19.80
C ARG A 107 -4.41 -6.25 20.54
N LYS A 108 -3.71 -7.18 19.89
CA LYS A 108 -2.48 -7.80 20.42
C LYS A 108 -1.38 -6.75 20.66
N PHE A 109 -1.26 -5.78 19.76
CA PHE A 109 -0.34 -4.65 19.94
C PHE A 109 -0.67 -3.83 21.20
N LEU A 110 -1.95 -3.50 21.42
CA LEU A 110 -2.36 -2.77 22.62
C LEU A 110 -2.13 -3.57 23.91
N ALA A 111 -2.41 -4.87 23.89
CA ALA A 111 -2.16 -5.78 25.01
C ALA A 111 -0.66 -5.82 25.33
N TRP A 112 0.19 -5.98 24.30
CA TRP A 112 1.64 -5.96 24.45
C TRP A 112 2.17 -4.65 25.06
N ILE A 113 1.66 -3.49 24.63
CA ILE A 113 2.02 -2.20 25.26
C ILE A 113 1.67 -2.20 26.76
N SER A 114 0.49 -2.74 27.11
CA SER A 114 0.03 -2.76 28.50
C SER A 114 0.84 -3.72 29.38
N GLU A 115 1.22 -4.89 28.85
CA GLU A 115 2.05 -5.89 29.52
C GLU A 115 3.46 -5.34 29.76
N GLU A 116 4.08 -4.75 28.74
CA GLU A 116 5.44 -4.23 28.85
C GLU A 116 5.54 -3.06 29.85
N LYS A 117 4.47 -2.26 29.99
CA LYS A 117 4.36 -1.24 31.03
C LYS A 117 4.14 -1.80 32.44
N GLN A 118 3.56 -2.98 32.56
CA GLN A 118 3.35 -3.66 33.85
C GLN A 118 4.57 -4.42 34.34
N LYS A 119 5.55 -4.72 33.48
CA LYS A 119 6.87 -5.25 33.92
C LYS A 119 7.68 -4.19 34.68
N ARG A 120 7.46 -2.91 34.36
CA ARG A 120 8.12 -1.73 34.93
C ARG A 120 8.19 -1.66 36.48
N PRO A 121 7.17 -2.05 37.28
CA PRO A 121 7.26 -2.01 38.73
C PRO A 121 7.96 -3.22 39.35
N ALA A 122 7.90 -4.41 38.73
CA ALA A 122 8.39 -5.65 39.34
C ALA A 122 9.92 -5.79 39.28
N GLU A 123 10.55 -5.25 38.22
CA GLU A 123 12.01 -5.30 38.05
C GLU A 123 12.74 -4.14 38.72
N ALA A 124 12.07 -2.99 38.88
CA ALA A 124 12.59 -1.87 39.67
C ALA A 124 12.72 -2.19 41.17
N GLU A 125 11.88 -3.09 41.70
CA GLU A 125 12.00 -3.59 43.09
C GLU A 125 12.94 -4.79 43.22
N ALA A 126 13.17 -5.57 42.15
CA ALA A 126 14.08 -6.73 42.17
C ALA A 126 15.54 -6.37 41.79
N GLY A 127 15.77 -5.27 41.07
CA GLY A 127 17.06 -4.88 40.49
C GLY A 127 18.12 -4.33 41.44
N GLU A 128 17.85 -4.19 42.75
CA GLU A 128 18.91 -3.88 43.73
C GLU A 128 19.72 -5.12 44.16
N ALA A 129 19.32 -6.34 43.75
CA ALA A 129 20.09 -7.55 44.02
C ALA A 129 20.34 -8.34 42.72
N GLN A 130 21.61 -8.35 42.29
CA GLN A 130 22.20 -9.19 41.23
C GLN A 130 22.18 -8.61 39.81
N ALA A 131 23.14 -7.74 39.54
CA ALA A 131 23.62 -7.49 38.19
C ALA A 131 24.39 -8.73 37.67
N SER A 132 23.85 -9.40 36.65
CA SER A 132 24.62 -10.28 35.77
C SER A 132 24.26 -10.01 34.31
N VAL A 133 25.32 -9.82 33.53
CA VAL A 133 25.37 -9.22 32.20
C VAL A 133 24.88 -10.20 31.13
N SER A 134 23.93 -9.79 30.28
CA SER A 134 23.94 -9.98 28.81
C SER A 134 22.60 -9.70 28.08
N GLY A 135 21.54 -9.24 28.76
CA GLY A 135 20.27 -8.81 28.13
C GLY A 135 19.99 -7.30 28.15
N GLU A 136 20.78 -6.51 28.88
CA GLU A 136 20.38 -5.18 29.33
C GLU A 136 20.20 -4.09 28.26
N ASN A 137 20.70 -4.27 27.02
CA ASN A 137 20.69 -3.18 26.04
C ASN A 137 19.37 -3.07 25.25
N GLU A 138 18.70 -4.18 24.94
CA GLU A 138 17.45 -4.15 24.17
C GLU A 138 16.26 -3.80 25.06
N GLU A 139 16.22 -4.34 26.28
CA GLU A 139 15.14 -4.17 27.25
C GLU A 139 15.06 -2.71 27.75
N LYS A 140 16.20 -2.12 28.15
CA LYS A 140 16.32 -0.67 28.45
C LYS A 140 15.90 0.22 27.27
N THR A 141 16.04 -0.27 26.03
CA THR A 141 15.63 0.46 24.83
C THR A 141 14.12 0.34 24.58
N VAL A 142 13.44 -0.74 25.00
CA VAL A 142 11.96 -0.82 24.88
C VAL A 142 11.30 0.09 25.93
N GLU A 143 11.78 0.03 27.17
CA GLU A 143 11.28 0.82 28.29
C GLU A 143 11.28 2.31 27.99
N LYS A 144 12.44 2.84 27.57
CA LYS A 144 12.60 4.26 27.21
C LYS A 144 11.68 4.69 26.07
N LEU A 145 11.34 3.80 25.14
CA LEU A 145 10.41 4.12 24.05
C LEU A 145 8.96 4.20 24.56
N LEU A 146 8.58 3.37 25.53
CA LEU A 146 7.22 3.28 26.05
C LEU A 146 6.84 4.38 27.04
N GLU A 147 7.81 5.15 27.56
CA GLU A 147 7.54 6.34 28.39
C GLU A 147 6.63 7.36 27.70
N ARG A 148 6.78 7.50 26.38
CA ARG A 148 5.99 8.42 25.55
C ARG A 148 4.74 7.77 24.95
N VAL A 149 4.45 6.53 25.31
CA VAL A 149 3.28 5.80 24.82
C VAL A 149 2.19 5.84 25.89
N SER A 150 0.92 5.90 25.53
CA SER A 150 -0.22 5.68 26.41
C SER A 150 -1.33 4.92 25.68
N VAL A 151 -2.23 4.28 26.41
CA VAL A 151 -3.37 3.55 25.82
C VAL A 151 -4.64 4.08 26.45
N SER A 152 -5.62 4.45 25.63
CA SER A 152 -6.93 4.91 26.06
C SER A 152 -8.00 3.89 25.69
N SER A 153 -8.95 3.64 26.57
CA SER A 153 -10.16 2.85 26.27
C SER A 153 -11.25 3.66 25.55
N ALA A 154 -11.12 4.99 25.51
CA ALA A 154 -12.05 5.89 24.85
C ALA A 154 -11.48 6.40 23.52
N SER A 155 -12.14 6.11 22.40
CA SER A 155 -11.93 6.84 21.15
C SER A 155 -13.15 7.69 20.85
N ALA A 156 -12.94 9.00 20.69
CA ALA A 156 -13.95 9.95 20.24
C ALA A 156 -13.89 10.23 18.73
N HIS A 157 -13.02 9.54 17.97
CA HIS A 157 -12.72 9.91 16.59
C HIS A 157 -12.28 8.73 15.69
N MET A 158 -13.07 7.67 15.57
CA MET A 158 -12.77 6.63 14.57
C MET A 158 -13.79 6.59 13.43
N GLN A 159 -13.28 6.95 12.25
CA GLN A 159 -13.86 6.61 10.94
C GLN A 159 -13.48 5.20 10.48
N THR A 160 -12.54 4.53 11.16
CA THR A 160 -12.14 3.16 10.83
C THR A 160 -13.07 2.18 11.53
N GLY A 161 -13.76 1.34 10.76
CA GLY A 161 -14.79 0.40 11.22
C GLY A 161 -14.27 -0.77 12.05
N ALA A 162 -13.59 -0.51 13.18
CA ALA A 162 -13.18 -1.52 14.15
C ALA A 162 -13.85 -1.23 15.50
N THR A 163 -14.71 -2.16 15.91
CA THR A 163 -15.49 -2.16 17.15
C THR A 163 -14.63 -2.02 18.40
N GLY A 164 -14.89 -1.01 19.23
CA GLY A 164 -14.71 -1.04 20.70
C GLY A 164 -13.32 -1.38 21.27
N HIS A 165 -12.25 -1.34 20.49
CA HIS A 165 -10.90 -1.55 20.98
C HIS A 165 -10.25 -0.22 21.38
N GLY A 166 -9.38 -0.23 22.39
CA GLY A 166 -8.65 0.96 22.82
C GLY A 166 -7.76 1.53 21.71
N VAL A 167 -7.12 2.66 21.98
CA VAL A 167 -6.22 3.32 21.02
C VAL A 167 -4.89 3.63 21.68
N ALA A 168 -3.80 3.36 20.96
CA ALA A 168 -2.46 3.74 21.35
C ALA A 168 -2.21 5.21 20.98
N PHE A 169 -1.73 5.99 21.95
CA PHE A 169 -1.15 7.30 21.73
C PHE A 169 0.36 7.18 21.85
N VAL A 170 1.08 7.47 20.79
CA VAL A 170 2.55 7.47 20.78
C VAL A 170 3.00 8.91 20.60
N ASP A 171 3.63 9.48 21.62
CA ASP A 171 4.04 10.87 21.65
C ASP A 171 2.89 11.86 21.34
N GLY A 172 1.70 11.58 21.90
CA GLY A 172 0.49 12.35 21.65
C GLY A 172 -0.18 12.11 20.30
N ILE A 173 0.39 11.24 19.44
CA ILE A 173 -0.21 10.86 18.16
C ILE A 173 -1.12 9.64 18.37
N GLU A 174 -2.39 9.77 18.02
CA GLU A 174 -3.31 8.64 17.89
C GLU A 174 -2.82 7.71 16.77
N PHE A 175 -2.38 6.50 17.12
CA PHE A 175 -1.63 5.62 16.21
C PHE A 175 -2.34 4.30 15.96
N SER A 176 -2.61 4.01 14.70
CA SER A 176 -3.19 2.75 14.22
C SER A 176 -2.38 2.19 13.06
N VAL A 177 -2.29 0.85 12.98
CA VAL A 177 -1.50 0.13 11.98
C VAL A 177 -2.31 -1.00 11.38
N GLN A 178 -2.16 -1.21 10.08
CA GLN A 178 -2.69 -2.35 9.35
C GLN A 178 -1.54 -3.11 8.72
N ILE A 179 -1.53 -4.44 8.88
CA ILE A 179 -0.53 -5.32 8.28
C ILE A 179 -1.12 -5.97 7.04
N LEU A 180 -0.38 -5.88 5.94
CA LEU A 180 -0.78 -6.39 4.63
C LEU A 180 0.26 -7.41 4.18
N THR A 181 -0.19 -8.56 3.69
CA THR A 181 0.70 -9.64 3.24
C THR A 181 1.26 -9.34 1.84
N THR A 182 2.58 -9.21 1.75
CA THR A 182 3.29 -9.04 0.47
C THR A 182 2.95 -10.18 -0.49
N GLY A 183 2.60 -9.84 -1.73
CA GLY A 183 2.23 -10.80 -2.78
C GLY A 183 0.71 -10.94 -3.00
N TYR A 184 -0.11 -10.66 -1.98
CA TYR A 184 -1.57 -10.54 -2.15
C TYR A 184 -1.93 -9.13 -2.65
N TRP A 185 -1.40 -8.11 -1.99
CA TRP A 185 -1.67 -6.71 -2.30
C TRP A 185 -0.86 -6.21 -3.51
N PRO A 186 -1.35 -5.20 -4.25
CA PRO A 186 -0.57 -4.55 -5.29
C PRO A 186 0.78 -4.06 -4.77
N THR A 187 1.80 -4.07 -5.62
CA THR A 187 3.06 -3.41 -5.27
C THR A 187 2.83 -1.90 -5.35
N TYR A 188 3.22 -1.18 -4.30
CA TYR A 188 3.11 0.27 -4.26
C TYR A 188 4.52 0.85 -4.37
N PRO A 189 4.81 1.70 -5.37
CA PRO A 189 6.07 2.41 -5.40
C PRO A 189 6.13 3.34 -4.18
N THR A 190 7.20 3.20 -3.40
CA THR A 190 7.46 4.04 -2.23
C THR A 190 8.79 4.75 -2.42
N ALA A 191 8.79 6.05 -2.15
CA ALA A 191 10.01 6.80 -1.93
C ALA A 191 10.32 6.75 -0.43
N PRO A 192 11.58 6.55 -0.02
CA PRO A 192 11.94 6.75 1.37
C PRO A 192 11.59 8.18 1.78
N VAL A 193 11.06 8.36 2.98
CA VAL A 193 10.73 9.68 3.53
C VAL A 193 11.29 9.78 4.93
N ASN A 194 11.97 10.88 5.20
CA ASN A 194 12.41 11.24 6.54
C ASN A 194 11.18 11.67 7.34
N LEU A 195 10.67 10.75 8.16
CA LEU A 195 9.51 11.03 9.02
C LEU A 195 9.90 11.91 10.21
N PRO A 196 8.99 12.74 10.74
CA PRO A 196 9.18 13.41 12.02
C PRO A 196 9.46 12.41 13.16
N ALA A 197 10.21 12.82 14.17
CA ALA A 197 10.66 11.95 15.27
C ALA A 197 9.50 11.20 15.96
N SER A 198 8.37 11.86 16.20
CA SER A 198 7.18 11.24 16.80
C SER A 198 6.60 10.13 15.92
N MET A 199 6.60 10.30 14.59
CA MET A 199 6.12 9.28 13.65
C MET A 199 7.12 8.12 13.51
N GLN A 200 8.43 8.40 13.55
CA GLN A 200 9.46 7.36 13.62
C GLN A 200 9.30 6.52 14.89
N LEU A 201 9.00 7.15 16.02
CA LEU A 201 8.74 6.44 17.28
C LEU A 201 7.56 5.48 17.14
N CYS A 202 6.47 5.89 16.49
CA CYS A 202 5.35 4.99 16.19
C CYS A 202 5.80 3.75 15.41
N GLN A 203 6.65 3.92 14.40
CA GLN A 203 7.19 2.80 13.62
C GLN A 203 8.03 1.87 14.49
N THR A 204 9.00 2.42 15.22
CA THR A 204 9.91 1.65 16.08
C THR A 204 9.17 0.85 17.15
N VAL A 205 8.17 1.45 17.80
CA VAL A 205 7.36 0.77 18.83
C VAL A 205 6.60 -0.41 18.22
N PHE A 206 6.00 -0.22 17.05
CA PHE A 206 5.28 -1.30 16.37
C PHE A 206 6.21 -2.39 15.82
N GLU A 207 7.37 -2.03 15.29
CA GLU A 207 8.37 -2.99 14.79
C GLU A 207 8.89 -3.90 15.91
N LYS A 208 9.12 -3.34 17.10
CA LYS A 208 9.49 -4.12 18.30
C LYS A 208 8.41 -5.11 18.70
N PHE A 209 7.15 -4.67 18.72
CA PHE A 209 6.01 -5.57 18.91
C PHE A 209 5.97 -6.68 17.85
N TYR A 210 6.10 -6.32 16.58
CA TYR A 210 5.93 -7.30 15.50
C TYR A 210 7.07 -8.33 15.48
N ALA A 211 8.29 -7.91 15.80
CA ALA A 211 9.45 -8.78 15.96
C ALA A 211 9.31 -9.75 17.14
N SER A 212 8.70 -9.32 18.26
CA SER A 212 8.46 -10.21 19.41
C SER A 212 7.44 -11.31 19.10
N GLN A 213 6.49 -11.03 18.18
CA GLN A 213 5.48 -12.00 17.75
C GLN A 213 5.94 -12.91 16.60
N THR A 214 6.93 -12.48 15.79
CA THR A 214 7.30 -13.18 14.56
C THR A 214 8.81 -13.26 14.39
N GLN A 215 9.36 -14.49 14.37
CA GLN A 215 10.83 -14.70 14.35
C GLN A 215 11.49 -14.53 12.96
N HIS A 216 10.71 -14.58 11.87
CA HIS A 216 11.25 -14.59 10.50
C HIS A 216 10.53 -13.65 9.53
N ARG A 217 9.77 -12.67 10.05
CA ARG A 217 9.06 -11.69 9.21
C ARG A 217 9.65 -10.31 9.42
N ARG A 218 9.64 -9.51 8.35
CA ARG A 218 10.06 -8.10 8.37
C ARG A 218 8.90 -7.25 7.90
N VAL A 219 8.71 -6.11 8.55
CA VAL A 219 7.72 -5.11 8.14
C VAL A 219 8.37 -4.15 7.15
N THR A 220 7.58 -3.71 6.17
CA THR A 220 7.97 -2.63 5.25
C THR A 220 6.87 -1.60 5.25
N TRP A 221 7.19 -0.36 5.65
CA TRP A 221 6.22 0.72 5.71
C TRP A 221 5.94 1.28 4.32
N ILE A 222 4.66 1.57 4.05
CA ILE A 222 4.20 2.13 2.78
C ILE A 222 3.56 3.50 3.02
N PRO A 223 4.35 4.60 3.03
CA PRO A 223 3.83 5.94 3.32
C PRO A 223 2.76 6.43 2.32
N ALA A 224 2.76 5.87 1.10
CA ALA A 224 1.76 6.18 0.08
C ALA A 224 0.34 5.77 0.50
N LEU A 225 0.19 4.73 1.31
CA LEU A 225 -1.08 4.20 1.79
C LEU A 225 -1.47 4.70 3.17
N GLY A 226 -0.48 5.19 3.94
CA GLY A 226 -0.73 5.75 5.26
C GLY A 226 -1.66 6.96 5.17
N THR A 227 -2.55 7.07 6.15
CA THR A 227 -3.48 8.19 6.28
C THR A 227 -3.19 8.91 7.60
N ALA A 228 -3.15 10.23 7.56
CA ALA A 228 -2.91 11.08 8.72
C ALA A 228 -3.97 12.18 8.80
N SER A 229 -4.35 12.54 10.03
CA SER A 229 -5.21 13.68 10.33
C SER A 229 -4.35 14.79 10.95
N VAL A 230 -4.10 15.85 10.19
CA VAL A 230 -3.29 16.99 10.64
C VAL A 230 -4.22 18.15 11.00
N SER A 231 -4.28 18.52 12.27
CA SER A 231 -5.01 19.72 12.71
C SER A 231 -4.17 20.96 12.48
N ALA A 232 -4.75 21.97 11.84
CA ALA A 232 -4.12 23.27 11.62
C ALA A 232 -5.04 24.40 12.08
N MET A 233 -4.43 25.44 12.64
CA MET A 233 -5.15 26.65 13.06
C MET A 233 -4.91 27.78 12.05
N PHE A 234 -5.96 28.16 11.31
CA PHE A 234 -6.00 29.37 10.50
C PHE A 234 -6.88 30.40 11.22
N GLN A 235 -7.79 31.08 10.50
CA GLN A 235 -8.89 31.82 11.13
C GLN A 235 -9.81 30.91 11.96
N LYS A 236 -9.93 29.64 11.54
CA LYS A 236 -10.65 28.58 12.24
C LYS A 236 -9.77 27.32 12.27
N ARG A 237 -10.04 26.43 13.21
CA ARG A 237 -9.41 25.10 13.25
C ARG A 237 -9.94 24.25 12.10
N HIS A 238 -9.02 23.66 11.34
CA HIS A 238 -9.30 22.67 10.30
C HIS A 238 -8.53 21.39 10.55
N ASP A 239 -9.15 20.25 10.24
CA ASP A 239 -8.58 18.93 10.37
C ASP A 239 -8.40 18.34 8.96
N PHE A 240 -7.15 18.25 8.49
CA PHE A 240 -6.79 17.77 7.15
C PHE A 240 -6.55 16.26 7.17
N ILE A 241 -7.34 15.52 6.39
CA ILE A 241 -7.10 14.09 6.14
C ILE A 241 -6.25 13.99 4.88
N CYS A 242 -5.03 13.48 4.99
CA CYS A 242 -4.09 13.39 3.89
C CYS A 242 -3.21 12.13 4.02
N ASN A 243 -2.45 11.80 2.98
CA ASN A 243 -1.51 10.67 3.08
C ASN A 243 -0.26 11.05 3.90
N THR A 244 0.57 10.07 4.26
CA THR A 244 1.76 10.30 5.10
C THR A 244 2.73 11.31 4.48
N TYR A 245 2.97 11.27 3.17
CA TYR A 245 3.85 12.25 2.51
C TYR A 245 3.31 13.67 2.61
N GLN A 246 2.01 13.86 2.33
CA GLN A 246 1.32 15.13 2.45
C GLN A 246 1.38 15.66 3.88
N ALA A 247 1.18 14.81 4.89
CA ALA A 247 1.31 15.19 6.28
C ALA A 247 2.74 15.66 6.62
N CYS A 248 3.76 14.93 6.18
CA CYS A 248 5.16 15.32 6.40
C CYS A 248 5.47 16.68 5.76
N VAL A 249 4.99 16.94 4.54
CA VAL A 249 5.11 18.25 3.88
C VAL A 249 4.45 19.36 4.71
N LEU A 250 3.23 19.15 5.22
CA LEU A 250 2.55 20.15 6.04
C LEU A 250 3.31 20.47 7.33
N LEU A 251 3.88 19.45 7.98
CA LEU A 251 4.62 19.61 9.23
C LEU A 251 5.92 20.41 9.08
N LEU A 252 6.49 20.47 7.88
CA LEU A 252 7.64 21.36 7.62
C LEU A 252 7.29 22.84 7.74
N PHE A 253 6.03 23.21 7.46
CA PHE A 253 5.57 24.59 7.55
C PHE A 253 5.15 24.98 8.97
N ASN A 254 5.30 24.08 9.96
CA ASN A 254 5.11 24.46 11.35
C ASN A 254 6.16 25.49 11.77
N TRP A 255 5.72 26.43 12.61
CA TRP A 255 6.53 27.51 13.13
C TRP A 255 7.83 27.03 13.80
N GLU A 256 7.77 25.90 14.50
CA GLU A 256 8.87 25.35 15.31
C GLU A 256 9.88 24.55 14.48
N SER A 257 9.49 24.07 13.30
CA SER A 257 10.36 23.31 12.39
C SER A 257 11.42 24.17 11.69
N ALA A 258 11.30 25.50 11.77
CA ALA A 258 12.27 26.45 11.27
C ALA A 258 13.48 26.56 12.21
N HIS A 259 14.26 25.49 12.34
CA HIS A 259 15.50 25.43 13.14
C HIS A 259 16.63 26.35 12.66
N GLN A 260 16.39 27.19 11.65
CA GLN A 260 17.35 28.14 11.08
C GLN A 260 16.90 29.61 11.23
N ARG A 261 16.22 29.96 12.33
CA ARG A 261 15.95 31.37 12.63
C ARG A 261 17.09 31.99 13.42
N SER A 262 17.49 33.18 13.03
CA SER A 262 18.44 34.00 13.80
C SER A 262 17.82 34.44 15.13
N GLU A 263 18.63 34.73 16.16
CA GLU A 263 18.16 35.21 17.47
C GLU A 263 17.27 36.48 17.37
N ALA A 264 17.45 37.29 16.31
CA ALA A 264 16.63 38.47 16.04
C ALA A 264 15.18 38.12 15.61
N GLU A 265 14.97 36.98 14.96
CA GLU A 265 13.65 36.52 14.51
C GLU A 265 12.87 35.79 15.61
N GLN A 266 13.55 35.27 16.63
CA GLN A 266 12.90 34.66 17.80
C GLN A 266 12.15 35.69 18.66
N ASN A 267 12.65 36.93 18.69
CA ASN A 267 12.04 38.04 19.44
C ASN A 267 11.13 38.94 18.56
N GLY A 268 11.03 38.64 17.26
CA GLY A 268 10.20 39.36 16.30
C GLY A 268 8.75 38.85 16.22
N PRO A 269 7.87 39.53 15.46
CA PRO A 269 6.51 39.06 15.21
C PRO A 269 6.53 37.71 14.47
N ARG A 270 5.47 36.91 14.64
CA ARG A 270 5.32 35.60 14.00
C ARG A 270 5.24 35.73 12.45
N VAL A 271 6.34 35.47 11.73
CA VAL A 271 6.49 35.33 10.26
C VAL A 271 6.53 33.87 9.76
N ASP A 272 5.43 33.36 9.19
CA ASP A 272 5.33 31.95 8.80
C ASP A 272 6.44 31.56 7.81
N PRO A 273 7.00 30.33 7.90
CA PRO A 273 8.16 29.93 7.11
C PRO A 273 7.85 29.91 5.61
N GLN A 274 8.80 30.42 4.82
CA GLN A 274 8.84 30.24 3.37
C GLN A 274 9.89 29.19 3.04
N LEU A 275 9.50 28.15 2.30
CA LEU A 275 10.35 27.00 2.00
C LEU A 275 10.57 26.88 0.50
N SER A 276 11.80 26.59 0.09
CA SER A 276 12.12 26.23 -1.29
C SER A 276 11.87 24.75 -1.55
N LEU A 277 11.78 24.34 -2.82
CA LEU A 277 11.68 22.92 -3.16
C LEU A 277 12.91 22.17 -2.65
N SER A 278 14.11 22.74 -2.80
CA SER A 278 15.36 22.12 -2.36
C SER A 278 15.39 21.87 -0.84
N THR A 279 14.85 22.81 -0.06
CA THR A 279 14.73 22.66 1.40
C THR A 279 13.76 21.53 1.76
N ILE A 280 12.63 21.45 1.05
CA ILE A 280 11.61 20.42 1.27
C ILE A 280 12.13 19.03 0.89
N THR A 281 12.80 18.90 -0.26
CA THR A 281 13.36 17.61 -0.71
C THR A 281 14.50 17.16 0.20
N ALA A 282 15.39 18.06 0.61
CA ALA A 282 16.46 17.74 1.56
C ALA A 282 15.91 17.31 2.94
N ALA A 283 14.92 18.03 3.47
CA ALA A 283 14.32 17.70 4.75
C ALA A 283 13.61 16.33 4.72
N LEU A 284 12.85 16.05 3.66
CA LEU A 284 12.05 14.83 3.54
C LEU A 284 12.79 13.65 2.90
N GLY A 285 13.96 13.86 2.29
CA GLY A 285 14.65 12.82 1.52
C GLY A 285 13.91 12.38 0.26
N LEU A 286 13.04 13.24 -0.29
CA LEU A 286 12.22 12.94 -1.47
C LEU A 286 12.87 13.45 -2.76
N ASP A 287 12.59 12.79 -3.88
CA ASP A 287 12.94 13.31 -5.20
C ASP A 287 12.03 14.48 -5.60
N ASP A 288 12.55 15.35 -6.46
CA ASP A 288 11.85 16.53 -6.97
C ASP A 288 10.47 16.21 -7.55
N ALA A 289 10.33 15.10 -8.27
CA ALA A 289 9.06 14.75 -8.92
C ALA A 289 8.01 14.38 -7.88
N THR A 290 8.35 13.60 -6.85
CA THR A 290 7.44 13.26 -5.76
C THR A 290 7.10 14.48 -4.92
N ALA A 291 8.09 15.31 -4.53
CA ALA A 291 7.85 16.52 -3.75
C ALA A 291 6.93 17.51 -4.48
N LYS A 292 7.17 17.77 -5.78
CA LYS A 292 6.29 18.60 -6.62
C LYS A 292 4.87 18.05 -6.69
N LYS A 293 4.70 16.73 -6.83
CA LYS A 293 3.37 16.07 -6.84
C LYS A 293 2.64 16.25 -5.50
N MET A 294 3.34 16.12 -4.37
CA MET A 294 2.73 16.33 -3.05
C MET A 294 2.36 17.79 -2.82
N LEU A 295 3.25 18.73 -3.18
CA LEU A 295 2.98 20.17 -3.07
C LEU A 295 1.78 20.59 -3.93
N ALA A 296 1.68 20.06 -5.16
CA ALA A 296 0.57 20.35 -6.07
C ALA A 296 -0.80 20.09 -5.43
N SER A 297 -0.92 19.08 -4.56
CA SER A 297 -2.16 18.80 -3.81
C SER A 297 -2.64 19.97 -2.95
N PHE A 298 -1.74 20.85 -2.51
CA PHE A 298 -2.03 21.95 -1.59
C PHE A 298 -2.22 23.32 -2.26
N PHE A 299 -1.76 23.51 -3.49
CA PHE A 299 -1.87 24.81 -4.19
C PHE A 299 -2.62 24.76 -5.53
N LEU A 300 -2.56 23.63 -6.26
CA LEU A 300 -3.40 23.40 -7.45
C LEU A 300 -4.74 22.76 -7.11
N GLY A 301 -4.84 22.17 -5.92
CA GLY A 301 -6.05 21.56 -5.42
C GLY A 301 -7.17 22.57 -5.16
N ARG A 302 -8.38 22.04 -4.92
CA ARG A 302 -9.54 22.83 -4.48
C ARG A 302 -9.24 23.66 -3.24
N PHE A 303 -8.43 23.12 -2.34
CA PHE A 303 -8.07 23.74 -1.07
C PHE A 303 -6.65 24.30 -1.17
N LYS A 304 -6.54 25.60 -1.44
CA LYS A 304 -5.28 26.35 -1.59
C LYS A 304 -4.64 26.62 -0.23
N ILE A 305 -4.20 25.57 0.46
CA ILE A 305 -3.64 25.61 1.82
C ILE A 305 -2.22 26.19 1.80
N ILE A 306 -1.47 25.92 0.73
CA ILE A 306 -0.14 26.48 0.47
C ILE A 306 -0.25 27.38 -0.77
N LYS A 307 0.48 28.49 -0.78
CA LYS A 307 0.70 29.33 -1.96
C LYS A 307 2.07 29.06 -2.55
N LYS A 308 2.12 29.04 -3.87
CA LYS A 308 3.36 29.16 -4.63
C LYS A 308 3.64 30.66 -4.81
N LEU A 309 4.70 31.17 -4.18
CA LEU A 309 5.09 32.59 -4.22
C LEU A 309 5.94 32.89 -5.46
N SER A 310 6.84 31.97 -5.80
CA SER A 310 7.68 31.99 -7.01
C SER A 310 7.86 30.56 -7.52
N ASP A 311 8.67 30.36 -8.57
CA ASP A 311 8.91 29.02 -9.10
C ASP A 311 9.48 28.02 -8.10
N ASP A 312 10.20 28.52 -7.09
CA ASP A 312 10.87 27.72 -6.07
C ASP A 312 10.64 28.23 -4.65
N ALA A 313 9.50 28.88 -4.39
CA ALA A 313 9.15 29.35 -3.06
C ALA A 313 7.69 29.05 -2.71
N TYR A 314 7.49 28.44 -1.56
CA TYR A 314 6.19 28.01 -1.05
C TYR A 314 5.98 28.57 0.34
N ALA A 315 4.74 28.96 0.65
CA ALA A 315 4.37 29.47 1.96
C ALA A 315 2.94 29.09 2.32
N VAL A 316 2.64 29.04 3.62
CA VAL A 316 1.27 28.81 4.12
C VAL A 316 0.34 29.93 3.64
N ASN A 317 -0.85 29.57 3.19
CA ASN A 317 -1.90 30.55 2.90
C ASN A 317 -2.58 31.01 4.20
N ALA A 318 -2.04 32.03 4.87
CA ALA A 318 -2.64 32.59 6.09
C ALA A 318 -4.11 33.06 5.90
N GLY A 319 -4.50 33.43 4.68
CA GLY A 319 -5.87 33.81 4.31
C GLY A 319 -6.77 32.63 3.91
N PHE A 320 -6.35 31.39 4.15
CA PHE A 320 -7.15 30.21 3.84
C PHE A 320 -8.45 30.20 4.65
N THR A 321 -9.58 30.02 3.95
CA THR A 321 -10.90 29.86 4.55
C THR A 321 -11.62 28.69 3.90
N CYS A 322 -12.33 27.92 4.71
CA CYS A 322 -13.21 26.86 4.24
C CYS A 322 -14.39 26.72 5.21
N LEU A 323 -15.57 26.38 4.71
CA LEU A 323 -16.71 26.07 5.57
C LEU A 323 -16.53 24.73 6.29
N ASN A 324 -15.82 23.79 5.65
CA ASN A 324 -15.65 22.45 6.19
C ASN A 324 -14.53 22.44 7.24
N ARG A 325 -14.87 22.01 8.46
CA ARG A 325 -13.87 21.74 9.50
C ARG A 325 -12.95 20.59 9.11
N LYS A 326 -13.51 19.49 8.60
CA LYS A 326 -12.75 18.31 8.16
C LYS A 326 -12.58 18.35 6.64
N ILE A 327 -11.35 18.30 6.16
CA ILE A 327 -11.02 18.46 4.74
C ILE A 327 -10.17 17.28 4.29
N LYS A 328 -10.67 16.49 3.33
CA LYS A 328 -9.89 15.42 2.72
C LYS A 328 -9.08 15.98 1.56
N ILE A 329 -7.76 15.89 1.66
CA ILE A 329 -6.83 16.27 0.59
C ILE A 329 -6.81 15.14 -0.44
N PRO A 330 -7.05 15.42 -1.73
CA PRO A 330 -6.92 14.41 -2.77
C PRO A 330 -5.50 13.86 -2.83
N THR A 331 -5.36 12.55 -2.71
CA THR A 331 -4.10 11.86 -2.97
C THR A 331 -3.82 11.90 -4.46
N PRO A 332 -2.60 12.27 -4.90
CA PRO A 332 -2.20 12.15 -6.30
C PRO A 332 -2.42 10.71 -6.78
N VAL A 333 -3.18 10.54 -7.85
CA VAL A 333 -3.56 9.23 -8.37
C VAL A 333 -2.28 8.47 -8.77
N GLN A 334 -2.05 7.30 -8.17
CA GLN A 334 -1.06 6.35 -8.68
C GLN A 334 -1.58 5.79 -10.01
N GLU A 335 -0.82 5.99 -11.08
CA GLU A 335 -1.25 5.70 -12.45
C GLU A 335 -1.53 4.22 -12.70
N GLU A 336 -2.61 3.95 -13.46
CA GLU A 336 -2.98 2.60 -13.93
C GLU A 336 -1.95 1.99 -14.90
N VAL A 337 -1.02 2.79 -15.41
CA VAL A 337 0.07 2.39 -16.34
C VAL A 337 0.91 1.26 -15.75
N GLN A 338 1.15 1.28 -14.43
CA GLN A 338 1.93 0.25 -13.75
C GLN A 338 1.25 -1.13 -13.77
N SER A 339 -0.08 -1.19 -13.90
CA SER A 339 -0.78 -2.48 -13.92
C SER A 339 -0.54 -3.24 -15.22
N ARG A 340 -0.37 -2.53 -16.35
CA ARG A 340 -0.14 -3.17 -17.65
C ARG A 340 1.27 -3.73 -17.79
N GLU A 341 2.29 -2.96 -17.43
CA GLU A 341 3.69 -3.42 -17.49
C GLU A 341 3.89 -4.67 -16.63
N ARG A 342 3.30 -4.68 -15.42
CA ARG A 342 3.31 -5.84 -14.53
C ARG A 342 2.65 -7.08 -15.14
N VAL A 343 1.49 -6.92 -15.81
CA VAL A 343 0.86 -8.04 -16.52
C VAL A 343 1.79 -8.59 -17.60
N GLU A 344 2.51 -7.74 -18.34
CA GLU A 344 3.45 -8.17 -19.37
C GLU A 344 4.70 -8.88 -18.78
N GLU A 345 5.19 -8.43 -17.62
CA GLU A 345 6.25 -9.09 -16.84
C GLU A 345 5.79 -10.47 -16.33
N ASP A 346 4.63 -10.53 -15.68
CA ASP A 346 4.04 -11.77 -15.15
C ASP A 346 3.80 -12.79 -16.28
N ARG A 347 3.32 -12.34 -17.46
CA ARG A 347 3.19 -13.19 -18.65
C ARG A 347 4.53 -13.76 -19.08
N SER A 348 5.60 -12.96 -19.04
CA SER A 348 6.95 -13.40 -19.43
C SER A 348 7.46 -14.50 -18.51
N ILE A 349 7.30 -14.33 -17.19
CA ILE A 349 7.68 -15.32 -16.17
C ILE A 349 6.82 -16.59 -16.32
N ALA A 350 5.50 -16.45 -16.51
CA ALA A 350 4.60 -17.58 -16.69
C ALA A 350 4.93 -18.40 -17.94
N ILE A 351 5.31 -17.74 -19.04
CA ILE A 351 5.77 -18.40 -20.27
C ILE A 351 7.05 -19.19 -20.01
N GLU A 352 8.07 -18.60 -19.39
CA GLU A 352 9.31 -19.31 -19.06
C GLU A 352 9.04 -20.54 -18.17
N ALA A 353 8.25 -20.36 -17.11
CA ALA A 353 7.90 -21.44 -16.19
C ALA A 353 7.12 -22.57 -16.88
N ALA A 354 6.22 -22.25 -17.82
CA ALA A 354 5.50 -23.24 -18.61
C ALA A 354 6.44 -24.01 -19.54
N ILE A 355 7.32 -23.32 -20.27
CA ILE A 355 8.31 -23.93 -21.16
C ILE A 355 9.20 -24.90 -20.37
N VAL A 356 9.79 -24.46 -19.26
CA VAL A 356 10.68 -25.28 -18.44
C VAL A 356 9.95 -26.51 -17.89
N ARG A 357 8.71 -26.36 -17.42
CA ARG A 357 7.90 -27.47 -16.91
C ARG A 357 7.61 -28.53 -17.97
N ILE A 358 7.21 -28.10 -19.18
CA ILE A 358 6.95 -28.99 -20.32
C ILE A 358 8.24 -29.71 -20.72
N MET A 359 9.31 -28.96 -20.95
CA MET A 359 10.59 -29.50 -21.42
C MET A 359 11.25 -30.42 -20.39
N LYS A 360 11.16 -30.10 -19.09
CA LYS A 360 11.67 -30.97 -18.02
C LYS A 360 10.96 -32.33 -17.99
N ALA A 361 9.66 -32.35 -18.27
CA ALA A 361 8.85 -33.58 -18.30
C ALA A 361 9.06 -34.39 -19.59
N ARG A 362 9.17 -33.71 -20.73
CA ARG A 362 9.20 -34.33 -22.07
C ARG A 362 10.62 -34.63 -22.56
N LYS A 363 11.64 -33.99 -21.99
CA LYS A 363 13.07 -34.02 -22.33
C LYS A 363 13.41 -33.50 -23.72
N THR A 364 12.63 -33.84 -24.73
CA THR A 364 12.81 -33.43 -26.12
C THR A 364 11.45 -33.08 -26.74
N MET A 365 11.37 -32.00 -27.51
CA MET A 365 10.11 -31.59 -28.15
C MET A 365 10.32 -30.74 -29.40
N GLN A 366 9.49 -30.95 -30.42
CA GLN A 366 9.49 -30.11 -31.62
C GLN A 366 8.86 -28.74 -31.34
N HIS A 367 9.33 -27.71 -32.03
CA HIS A 367 8.89 -26.32 -31.85
C HIS A 367 7.36 -26.15 -31.90
N GLN A 368 6.70 -26.70 -32.93
CA GLN A 368 5.24 -26.56 -33.08
C GLN A 368 4.45 -27.23 -31.97
N GLN A 369 4.91 -28.40 -31.50
CA GLN A 369 4.30 -29.12 -30.39
C GLN A 369 4.49 -28.34 -29.08
N LEU A 370 5.68 -27.80 -28.85
CA LEU A 370 5.97 -26.97 -27.69
C LEU A 370 5.12 -25.70 -27.67
N LEU A 371 5.00 -25.01 -28.80
CA LEU A 371 4.11 -23.84 -28.91
C LEU A 371 2.65 -24.20 -28.57
N ALA A 372 2.14 -25.30 -29.12
CA ALA A 372 0.78 -25.75 -28.85
C ALA A 372 0.54 -26.08 -27.36
N GLU A 373 1.49 -26.77 -26.72
CA GLU A 373 1.38 -27.13 -25.31
C GLU A 373 1.51 -25.90 -24.39
N VAL A 374 2.40 -24.95 -24.71
CA VAL A 374 2.52 -23.67 -23.99
C VAL A 374 1.23 -22.86 -24.10
N LEU A 375 0.65 -22.75 -25.31
CA LEU A 375 -0.62 -22.03 -25.52
C LEU A 375 -1.79 -22.70 -24.78
N SER A 376 -1.81 -24.03 -24.72
CA SER A 376 -2.82 -24.79 -23.99
C SER A 376 -2.71 -24.57 -22.48
N GLN A 377 -1.50 -24.68 -21.90
CA GLN A 377 -1.29 -24.45 -20.47
C GLN A 377 -1.57 -23.01 -20.03
N LEU A 378 -1.32 -22.02 -20.91
CA LEU A 378 -1.48 -20.60 -20.61
C LEU A 378 -2.80 -20.01 -21.14
N SER A 379 -3.82 -20.84 -21.35
CA SER A 379 -5.15 -20.45 -21.87
C SER A 379 -5.88 -19.35 -21.08
N PHE A 380 -5.38 -19.02 -19.89
CA PHE A 380 -5.84 -17.91 -19.06
C PHE A 380 -5.60 -16.51 -19.68
N PHE A 381 -4.59 -16.40 -20.55
CA PHE A 381 -4.38 -15.25 -21.43
C PHE A 381 -4.05 -15.75 -22.84
N LYS A 382 -3.79 -14.85 -23.79
CA LYS A 382 -3.29 -15.22 -25.12
C LYS A 382 -1.81 -14.86 -25.23
N PRO A 383 -0.88 -15.80 -24.98
CA PRO A 383 0.54 -15.55 -25.16
C PRO A 383 0.86 -15.09 -26.59
N ASN A 384 1.66 -14.03 -26.73
CA ASN A 384 2.15 -13.61 -28.03
C ASN A 384 3.22 -14.61 -28.52
N PRO A 385 3.07 -15.26 -29.69
CA PRO A 385 4.07 -16.20 -30.20
C PRO A 385 5.48 -15.61 -30.31
N LYS A 386 5.59 -14.30 -30.60
CA LYS A 386 6.88 -13.59 -30.63
C LYS A 386 7.55 -13.56 -29.25
N LEU A 387 6.75 -13.38 -28.19
CA LEU A 387 7.24 -13.40 -26.81
C LEU A 387 7.69 -14.80 -26.42
N ILE A 388 6.94 -15.85 -26.77
CA ILE A 388 7.35 -17.25 -26.52
C ILE A 388 8.70 -17.54 -27.18
N LYS A 389 8.89 -17.14 -28.44
CA LYS A 389 10.18 -17.29 -29.14
C LYS A 389 11.30 -16.56 -28.39
N LYS A 390 11.08 -15.30 -28.00
CA LYS A 390 12.07 -14.52 -27.22
C LYS A 390 12.43 -15.20 -25.90
N ARG A 391 11.46 -15.84 -25.23
CA ARG A 391 11.69 -16.58 -23.98
C ARG A 391 12.45 -17.89 -24.19
N LEU A 392 12.21 -18.60 -25.30
CA LEU A 392 12.99 -19.78 -25.68
C LEU A 392 14.47 -19.46 -25.89
N GLU A 393 14.78 -18.39 -26.65
CA GLU A 393 16.19 -17.98 -26.83
C GLU A 393 16.86 -17.66 -25.49
N HIS A 394 16.14 -16.95 -24.62
CA HIS A 394 16.66 -16.62 -23.29
C HIS A 394 16.91 -17.86 -22.41
N LEU A 395 16.08 -18.89 -22.51
CA LEU A 395 16.29 -20.16 -21.80
C LEU A 395 17.45 -20.98 -22.38
N ILE A 396 17.77 -20.81 -23.68
CA ILE A 396 18.95 -21.41 -24.30
C ILE A 396 20.22 -20.70 -23.82
N GLU A 397 20.22 -19.37 -23.82
CA GLU A 397 21.34 -18.56 -23.28
C GLU A 397 21.66 -18.90 -21.82
N ARG A 398 20.64 -19.29 -21.05
CA ARG A 398 20.76 -19.70 -19.64
C ARG A 398 20.99 -21.20 -19.45
N GLU A 399 21.28 -21.94 -20.52
CA GLU A 399 21.60 -23.37 -20.49
C GLU A 399 20.50 -24.25 -19.85
N PHE A 400 19.23 -23.83 -19.93
CA PHE A 400 18.08 -24.69 -19.57
C PHE A 400 17.63 -25.56 -20.74
N LEU A 401 17.82 -25.07 -21.96
CA LEU A 401 17.45 -25.72 -23.21
C LEU A 401 18.61 -25.64 -24.19
N GLU A 402 18.68 -26.60 -25.11
CA GLU A 402 19.54 -26.53 -26.28
C GLU A 402 18.75 -26.88 -27.54
N ARG A 403 19.25 -26.44 -28.69
CA ARG A 403 18.75 -26.94 -29.98
C ARG A 403 19.53 -28.17 -30.37
N ASP A 404 18.82 -29.10 -31.00
CA ASP A 404 19.46 -30.25 -31.61
C ASP A 404 20.46 -29.81 -32.69
N ALA A 405 21.60 -30.51 -32.77
CA ALA A 405 22.69 -30.18 -33.69
C ALA A 405 22.30 -30.36 -35.17
N GLU A 406 21.41 -31.31 -35.47
CA GLU A 406 20.98 -31.64 -36.83
C GLU A 406 19.65 -30.97 -37.18
N ASN A 407 18.78 -30.73 -36.18
CA ASN A 407 17.45 -30.17 -36.40
C ASN A 407 17.16 -28.96 -35.50
N THR A 408 17.28 -27.76 -36.05
CA THR A 408 17.00 -26.50 -35.35
C THR A 408 15.55 -26.37 -34.83
N ASN A 409 14.61 -27.18 -35.33
CA ASN A 409 13.21 -27.21 -34.86
C ASN A 409 12.99 -28.14 -33.66
N LEU A 410 14.02 -28.86 -33.20
CA LEU A 410 13.96 -29.76 -32.06
C LEU A 410 14.71 -29.14 -30.88
N TYR A 411 14.04 -29.06 -29.73
CA TYR A 411 14.64 -28.60 -28.47
C TYR A 411 14.91 -29.79 -27.56
N ARG A 412 15.99 -29.71 -26.77
CA ARG A 412 16.34 -30.65 -25.71
C ARG A 412 16.50 -29.91 -24.39
N TYR A 413 16.14 -30.56 -23.30
CA TYR A 413 16.25 -30.02 -21.94
C TYR A 413 17.57 -30.47 -21.30
N VAL A 414 18.34 -29.54 -20.74
CA VAL A 414 19.75 -29.76 -20.35
C VAL A 414 20.06 -29.52 -18.86
N ALA A 415 19.11 -29.01 -18.07
CA ALA A 415 19.33 -28.61 -16.66
C ALA A 415 18.86 -29.61 -15.58
#